data_AF-A0A258SM21-F1
#
_entry.id   AF-A0A258SM21-F1
#
_cell.length_a   1.000
_cell.length_b   1.000
_cell.length_c   1.000
_cell.angle_alpha   90.00
_cell.angle_beta   90.00
_cell.angle_gamma   90.00
#
_symmetry.space_group_name_H-M   'P 1'
#
loop_
_entity.id
_entity.type
_entity.pdbx_description
1 polymer ?
#
loop_
_entity_poly.entity_id
_entity_poly.type
_entity_poly.pdbx_seq_one_letter_code
_entity_poly.pdbx_strand_id
1 'polypeptide(L)'
;MPLQSQRVLNVIDLLKLFGVFLRLGLTCFGGPIAHLGYFRAEFVVRRAWLTDSAYADLVALCQFLPGPASSQVSMAVGLMRAGLPGLCLAFIGFTLPSAVLMVTFALMLDRVGGLGGAGWVAGLKA
;
A
#
# COMPACT_ATOMS: atom_id res chain seq x y z
N MET A 1 25.14 -6.73 2.44
CA MET A 1 23.86 -7.46 2.48
C MET A 1 24.11 -8.84 1.89
N PRO A 2 24.12 -9.94 2.68
CA PRO A 2 24.36 -11.25 2.09
C PRO A 2 23.13 -11.61 1.25
N LEU A 3 23.36 -11.99 0.00
CA LEU A 3 22.35 -12.53 -0.89
C LEU A 3 21.79 -13.80 -0.22
N GLN A 4 20.64 -13.67 0.44
CA GLN A 4 19.92 -14.82 0.96
C GLN A 4 19.70 -15.79 -0.21
N SER A 5 20.21 -17.00 -0.01
CA SER A 5 20.01 -18.19 -0.84
C SER A 5 18.68 -18.11 -1.59
N GLN A 6 18.74 -18.26 -2.93
CA GLN A 6 17.62 -18.25 -3.87
C GLN A 6 16.62 -19.37 -3.52
N ARG A 7 15.87 -19.19 -2.44
CA ARG A 7 14.75 -20.05 -2.09
C ARG A 7 13.68 -19.76 -3.11
N VAL A 8 13.31 -20.77 -3.89
CA VAL A 8 12.15 -20.71 -4.76
C VAL A 8 10.94 -20.40 -3.88
N LEU A 9 10.38 -19.20 -4.05
CA LEU A 9 9.17 -18.79 -3.34
C LEU A 9 8.03 -19.67 -3.82
N ASN A 10 7.34 -20.31 -2.90
CA ASN A 10 6.14 -21.06 -3.22
C ASN A 10 4.89 -20.18 -3.06
N VAL A 11 3.74 -20.72 -3.44
CA VAL A 11 2.45 -20.01 -3.36
C VAL A 11 2.13 -19.56 -1.93
N ILE A 12 2.50 -20.34 -0.91
CA ILE A 12 2.23 -20.01 0.49
C ILE A 12 3.01 -18.76 0.91
N ASP A 13 4.25 -18.61 0.46
CA ASP A 13 5.06 -17.43 0.75
C ASP A 13 4.48 -16.18 0.07
N LEU A 14 3.99 -16.31 -1.17
CA LEU A 14 3.31 -15.22 -1.88
C LEU A 14 2.00 -14.81 -1.20
N LEU A 15 1.19 -15.77 -0.74
CA LEU A 15 -0.05 -15.49 0.00
C LEU A 15 0.23 -14.79 1.34
N LYS A 16 1.30 -15.20 2.05
CA LYS A 16 1.74 -14.51 3.26
C LYS A 16 2.15 -13.07 2.97
N LEU A 17 2.93 -12.85 1.90
CA LEU A 17 3.35 -11.53 1.46
C LEU A 17 2.14 -10.65 1.12
N PHE A 18 1.21 -11.18 0.32
CA PHE A 18 -0.05 -10.52 -0.02
C PHE A 18 -0.85 -10.13 1.24
N GLY A 19 -0.97 -11.04 2.21
CA GLY A 19 -1.66 -10.78 3.48
C GLY A 19 -1.05 -9.62 4.28
N VAL A 20 0.28 -9.39 4.17
CA VAL A 20 0.93 -8.22 4.78
C VAL A 20 0.41 -6.93 4.16
N PHE A 21 0.50 -6.84 2.83
CA PHE A 21 0.12 -5.64 2.09
C PHE A 21 -1.39 -5.40 2.15
N LEU A 22 -2.20 -6.46 2.11
CA LEU A 22 -3.64 -6.37 2.31
C LEU A 22 -4.00 -5.78 3.68
N ARG A 23 -3.38 -6.28 4.75
CA ARG A 23 -3.62 -5.73 6.09
C ARG A 23 -3.20 -4.25 6.17
N LEU A 24 -2.05 -3.89 5.58
CA LEU A 24 -1.64 -2.49 5.53
C LEU A 24 -2.63 -1.65 4.72
N GLY A 25 -3.10 -2.11 3.56
CA GLY A 25 -4.12 -1.42 2.76
C GLY A 25 -5.44 -1.19 3.50
N LEU A 26 -5.81 -2.10 4.40
CA LEU A 26 -7.03 -2.01 5.22
C LEU A 26 -6.86 -1.19 6.51
N THR A 27 -5.63 -0.91 6.95
CA THR A 27 -5.37 -0.30 8.28
C THR A 27 -4.56 1.00 8.24
N CYS A 28 -3.85 1.29 7.14
CA CYS A 28 -3.09 2.51 6.97
C CYS A 28 -4.01 3.67 6.59
N PHE A 29 -4.37 4.48 7.58
CA PHE A 29 -5.10 5.74 7.40
C PHE A 29 -4.24 6.92 7.86
N GLY A 30 -4.62 8.15 7.49
CA GLY A 30 -3.94 9.38 7.91
C GLY A 30 -3.00 9.98 6.86
N GLY A 31 -3.05 9.52 5.60
CA GLY A 31 -2.33 10.12 4.48
C GLY A 31 -0.87 9.64 4.33
N PRO A 32 -0.14 10.19 3.35
CA PRO A 32 1.16 9.64 2.93
C PRO A 32 2.20 9.55 4.04
N ILE A 33 2.33 10.57 4.89
CA ILE A 33 3.30 10.58 6.00
C ILE A 33 2.96 9.48 7.02
N ALA A 34 1.68 9.33 7.38
CA ALA A 34 1.24 8.27 8.28
C ALA A 34 1.52 6.89 7.69
N HIS A 35 1.24 6.68 6.39
CA HIS A 35 1.51 5.41 5.70
C HIS A 35 2.99 5.03 5.79
N LEU A 36 3.90 5.99 5.59
CA LEU A 36 5.34 5.76 5.74
C LEU A 36 5.73 5.40 7.19
N GLY A 37 5.03 5.93 8.19
CA GLY A 37 5.19 5.50 9.58
C GLY A 37 4.75 4.05 9.80
N TYR A 38 3.58 3.66 9.29
CA TYR A 38 3.09 2.27 9.35
C TYR A 38 4.02 1.29 8.65
N PHE A 39 4.55 1.67 7.49
CA PHE A 39 5.50 0.85 6.74
C PHE A 39 6.82 0.69 7.47
N ARG A 40 7.35 1.74 8.11
CA ARG A 40 8.54 1.60 8.96
C ARG A 40 8.28 0.60 10.10
N ALA A 41 7.15 0.74 10.79
CA ALA A 41 6.77 -0.17 11.87
C ALA A 41 6.66 -1.63 11.37
N GLU A 42 6.09 -1.86 10.20
CA GLU A 42 5.93 -3.21 9.65
C GLU A 42 7.23 -3.78 9.04
N PHE A 43 7.87 -3.05 8.14
CA PHE A 43 8.99 -3.55 7.32
C PHE A 43 10.34 -3.47 8.02
N VAL A 44 10.54 -2.48 8.90
CA VAL A 44 11.79 -2.33 9.66
C VAL A 44 11.65 -3.02 11.02
N VAL A 45 10.69 -2.59 11.85
CA VAL A 45 10.63 -3.02 13.25
C VAL A 45 10.09 -4.45 13.38
N ARG A 46 8.89 -4.73 12.85
CA ARG A 46 8.22 -6.02 13.08
C ARG A 46 8.82 -7.16 12.28
N ARG A 47 9.16 -6.91 11.01
CA ARG A 47 9.61 -7.95 10.07
C ARG A 47 11.10 -7.96 9.81
N ALA A 48 11.81 -6.88 10.14
CA ALA A 48 13.23 -6.72 9.87
C ALA A 48 13.61 -7.04 8.41
N TRP A 49 12.77 -6.62 7.46
CA TRP A 49 13.05 -6.76 6.03
C TRP A 49 14.02 -5.71 5.52
N LEU A 50 14.01 -4.53 6.14
CA LEU A 50 14.88 -3.40 5.82
C LEU A 50 15.49 -2.87 7.12
N THR A 51 16.68 -2.29 7.02
CA THR A 51 17.22 -1.42 8.07
C THR A 51 16.55 -0.06 8.01
N ASP A 52 16.67 0.72 9.09
CA ASP A 52 16.23 2.12 9.11
C ASP A 52 16.84 2.95 7.97
N SER A 53 18.14 2.79 7.72
CA SER A 53 18.84 3.48 6.63
C SER A 53 18.30 3.08 5.25
N ALA A 54 18.18 1.78 4.98
CA ALA A 54 17.67 1.28 3.71
C ALA A 54 16.22 1.71 3.46
N TYR A 55 15.42 1.80 4.53
CA TYR A 55 14.06 2.30 4.44
C TYR A 55 14.03 3.81 4.14
N ALA A 56 14.87 4.60 4.80
CA ALA A 56 14.98 6.04 4.54
C ALA A 56 15.43 6.33 3.10
N ASP A 57 16.42 5.61 2.59
CA ASP A 57 16.90 5.73 1.21
C ASP A 57 15.80 5.38 0.21
N LEU A 58 15.05 4.30 0.48
CA LEU A 58 13.92 3.90 -0.36
C LEU A 58 12.82 4.96 -0.38
N VAL A 59 12.47 5.52 0.78
CA VAL A 59 11.49 6.60 0.89
C VAL A 59 11.96 7.83 0.12
N ALA A 60 13.22 8.22 0.26
CA ALA A 60 13.79 9.35 -0.46
C ALA A 60 13.70 9.16 -1.98
N LEU A 61 14.03 7.96 -2.48
CA LEU A 61 13.91 7.61 -3.90
C LEU A 61 12.45 7.69 -4.38
N CYS A 62 11.50 7.11 -3.64
CA CYS A 62 10.09 7.15 -4.00
C CYS A 62 9.46 8.55 -3.93
N GLN A 63 10.00 9.44 -3.09
CA GLN A 63 9.58 10.84 -3.00
C GLN A 63 10.13 11.68 -4.17
N PHE A 64 11.26 11.27 -4.74
CA PHE A 64 11.84 11.90 -5.93
C PHE A 64 11.06 11.56 -7.21
N LEU A 65 10.50 10.34 -7.27
CA LEU A 65 9.74 9.85 -8.41
C LEU A 65 8.31 10.41 -8.46
N PRO A 66 7.74 10.64 -9.65
CA PRO A 66 6.37 11.15 -9.77
C PRO A 66 5.35 10.12 -9.26
N GLY A 67 4.41 10.59 -8.43
CA GLY A 67 3.27 9.80 -7.95
C GLY A 67 3.26 9.60 -6.43
N PRO A 68 2.28 8.86 -5.89
CA PRO A 68 2.11 8.73 -4.43
C PRO A 68 3.21 7.88 -3.81
N ALA A 69 4.12 8.49 -3.03
CA ALA A 69 5.27 7.80 -2.47
C ALA A 69 4.91 6.57 -1.61
N SER A 70 3.78 6.58 -0.89
CA SER A 70 3.34 5.38 -0.14
C SER A 70 3.07 4.19 -1.06
N SER A 71 2.38 4.38 -2.19
CA SER A 71 2.16 3.30 -3.15
C SER A 71 3.49 2.83 -3.74
N GLN A 72 4.36 3.77 -4.10
CA GLN A 72 5.69 3.46 -4.65
C GLN A 72 6.56 2.65 -3.68
N VAL A 73 6.64 3.05 -2.40
CA VAL A 73 7.39 2.32 -1.37
C VAL A 73 6.82 0.91 -1.18
N SER A 74 5.50 0.76 -1.12
CA SER A 74 4.87 -0.57 -0.97
C SER A 74 5.23 -1.51 -2.13
N MET A 75 5.14 -1.02 -3.37
CA MET A 75 5.47 -1.76 -4.58
C MET A 75 6.96 -2.10 -4.66
N ALA A 76 7.83 -1.17 -4.30
CA ALA A 76 9.27 -1.38 -4.27
C ALA A 76 9.67 -2.44 -3.23
N VAL A 77 9.09 -2.39 -2.03
CA VAL A 77 9.28 -3.46 -1.03
C VAL A 77 8.75 -4.78 -1.57
N GLY A 78 7.56 -4.82 -2.18
CA GLY A 78 7.04 -6.02 -2.84
C GLY A 78 8.00 -6.61 -3.86
N LEU A 79 8.54 -5.76 -4.74
CA LEU A 79 9.53 -6.11 -5.75
C LEU A 79 10.80 -6.71 -5.13
N MET A 80 11.32 -6.09 -4.07
CA MET A 80 12.50 -6.58 -3.34
C MET A 80 12.26 -7.93 -2.65
N ARG A 81 11.01 -8.23 -2.24
CA ARG A 81 10.66 -9.46 -1.53
C ARG A 81 10.41 -10.66 -2.45
N ALA A 82 9.79 -10.45 -3.61
CA ALA A 82 9.34 -11.55 -4.46
C ALA A 82 9.37 -11.24 -5.97
N GLY A 83 10.16 -10.24 -6.41
CA GLY A 83 10.23 -9.84 -7.81
C GLY A 83 8.90 -9.27 -8.32
N LEU A 84 8.64 -9.38 -9.62
CA LEU A 84 7.41 -8.89 -10.24
C LEU A 84 6.12 -9.38 -9.57
N PRO A 85 5.98 -10.67 -9.18
CA PRO A 85 4.82 -11.12 -8.41
C PRO A 85 4.64 -10.34 -7.10
N GLY A 86 5.72 -10.07 -6.38
CA GLY A 86 5.68 -9.30 -5.14
C GLY A 86 5.24 -7.86 -5.35
N LEU A 87 5.68 -7.22 -6.43
CA LEU A 87 5.22 -5.88 -6.83
C LEU A 87 3.71 -5.87 -7.06
N CYS A 88 3.20 -6.80 -7.89
CA CYS A 88 1.77 -6.88 -8.19
C CYS A 88 0.93 -7.16 -6.94
N LEU A 89 1.37 -8.09 -6.09
CA LEU A 89 0.68 -8.40 -4.84
C LEU A 89 0.70 -7.24 -3.85
N ALA A 90 1.79 -6.48 -3.79
CA ALA A 90 1.86 -5.28 -2.98
C ALA A 90 0.90 -4.19 -3.46
N PHE A 91 0.86 -3.93 -4.77
CA PHE A 91 -0.09 -2.99 -5.37
C PHE A 91 -1.54 -3.41 -5.13
N ILE A 92 -1.88 -4.66 -5.42
CA ILE A 92 -3.24 -5.17 -5.23
C ILE A 92 -3.62 -5.17 -3.74
N GLY A 93 -2.73 -5.62 -2.85
CA GLY A 93 -3.03 -5.67 -1.41
C GLY A 93 -3.17 -4.28 -0.80
N PHE A 94 -2.27 -3.35 -1.14
CA PHE A 94 -2.24 -2.04 -0.50
C PHE A 94 -3.22 -1.03 -1.12
N THR A 95 -3.33 -0.98 -2.46
CA THR A 95 -4.06 0.09 -3.16
C THR A 95 -5.49 -0.31 -3.51
N LEU A 96 -5.71 -1.56 -3.92
CA LEU A 96 -6.99 -2.00 -4.48
C LEU A 96 -8.16 -2.01 -3.49
N PRO A 97 -8.02 -2.38 -2.19
CA PRO A 97 -9.15 -2.41 -1.26
C PRO A 97 -9.83 -1.05 -1.12
N SER A 98 -9.04 0.01 -0.98
CA SER A 98 -9.55 1.38 -0.88
C SER A 98 -10.21 1.84 -2.18
N ALA A 99 -9.64 1.51 -3.33
CA ALA A 99 -10.25 1.82 -4.63
C ALA A 99 -11.60 1.10 -4.80
N VAL A 100 -11.67 -0.18 -4.45
CA VAL A 100 -12.92 -0.97 -4.47
C VAL A 100 -13.95 -0.36 -3.51
N LEU A 101 -13.54 -0.01 -2.30
CA LEU A 101 -14.45 0.60 -1.31
C LEU A 101 -15.00 1.96 -1.81
N MET A 102 -14.16 2.79 -2.42
CA MET A 102 -14.60 4.07 -2.98
C MET A 102 -15.53 3.89 -4.19
N VAL A 103 -15.21 2.98 -5.11
CA VAL A 103 -16.04 2.71 -6.29
C VAL A 103 -17.38 2.12 -5.89
N THR A 104 -17.38 1.13 -5.00
CA THR A 104 -18.62 0.51 -4.50
C THR A 104 -19.49 1.52 -3.77
N PHE A 105 -18.91 2.39 -2.94
CA PHE A 105 -19.62 3.49 -2.30
C PHE A 105 -20.22 4.46 -3.32
N ALA A 106 -19.45 4.88 -4.33
CA ALA A 106 -19.94 5.76 -5.39
C ALA A 106 -21.12 5.16 -6.17
N LEU A 107 -21.02 3.89 -6.57
CA LEU A 107 -22.09 3.17 -7.27
C LEU A 107 -23.33 2.97 -6.38
N MET A 108 -23.15 2.82 -5.07
CA MET A 108 -24.25 2.70 -4.12
C MET A 108 -25.00 4.03 -3.96
N LEU A 109 -24.28 5.16 -3.86
CA LEU A 109 -24.90 6.48 -3.73
C LEU A 109 -25.80 6.85 -4.93
N ASP A 110 -25.39 6.46 -6.14
CA ASP A 110 -26.18 6.67 -7.35
C ASP A 110 -27.54 5.95 -7.29
N ARG A 111 -27.59 4.76 -6.66
CA ARG A 111 -28.82 3.96 -6.52
C ARG A 111 -29.77 4.41 -5.42
N VAL A 112 -29.29 5.10 -4.38
CA VAL A 112 -30.07 5.40 -3.17
C VAL A 112 -30.71 6.80 -3.20
N GLY A 113 -30.61 7.54 -4.31
CA GLY A 113 -31.30 8.83 -4.51
C GLY A 113 -30.43 9.99 -4.99
N GLY A 114 -29.18 9.72 -5.39
CA GLY A 114 -28.29 10.70 -6.02
C GLY A 114 -27.76 11.78 -5.06
N LEU A 115 -26.76 12.53 -5.53
CA LEU A 115 -26.09 13.60 -4.76
C LEU A 115 -26.90 14.91 -4.70
N GLY A 116 -28.11 14.94 -5.26
CA GLY A 116 -28.88 16.16 -5.56
C GLY A 116 -29.36 17.01 -4.38
N GLY A 117 -29.23 16.51 -3.13
CA GLY A 117 -29.54 17.24 -1.90
C GLY A 117 -28.45 17.13 -0.83
N ALA A 118 -27.29 16.54 -1.17
CA ALA A 118 -26.23 16.26 -0.23
C ALA A 118 -25.38 17.53 0.04
N GLY A 119 -25.85 18.42 0.91
CA GLY A 119 -25.11 19.63 1.32
C GLY A 119 -23.69 19.34 1.83
N TRP A 120 -23.46 18.13 2.37
CA TRP A 120 -22.14 17.64 2.77
C TRP A 120 -21.19 17.42 1.59
N VAL A 121 -21.68 17.05 0.40
CA VAL A 121 -20.87 16.92 -0.82
C VAL A 121 -20.49 18.29 -1.38
N ALA A 122 -21.39 19.28 -1.28
CA ALA A 122 -21.07 20.66 -1.63
C ALA A 122 -19.99 21.22 -0.69
N GLY A 123 -20.10 20.96 0.62
CA GLY A 123 -19.10 21.35 1.61
C GLY A 123 -17.73 20.68 1.43
N LEU A 124 -17.66 19.50 0.80
CA LEU A 124 -16.40 18.81 0.51
C LEU A 124 -15.68 19.35 -0.75
N LYS A 125 -16.40 20.06 -1.63
CA LYS A 125 -15.88 20.62 -2.89
C LYS A 125 -15.37 22.07 -2.74
N ALA A 126 -15.76 22.75 -1.67
CA ALA A 126 -15.38 24.13 -1.36
C ALA A 126 -14.02 24.19 -0.66
#